data_AF-A0A228QK09-F1
#
_entry.id   AF-A0A228QK09-F1
#
_cell.length_a   1.000
_cell.length_b   1.000
_cell.length_c   1.000
_cell.angle_alpha   90.00
_cell.angle_beta   90.00
_cell.angle_gamma   90.00
#
_symmetry.space_group_name_H-M   'P 1'
#
loop_
_entity.id
_entity.type
_entity.pdbx_description
1 polymer ?
#
loop_
_entity_poly.entity_id
_entity_poly.type
_entity_poly.pdbx_seq_one_letter_code
_entity_poly.pdbx_strand_id
1 'polypeptide(L)'
;MLAALTPDEREALADWLAVYREGQARPEARAMLASAPAQLESLVSALEVAADTMSAAEADRVWAQLQAIARTLKRSGHPRPRAVRRPPAQLPGQQDFFADSNELEQLADH
;
A
#
# COMPACT_ATOMS: atom_id res chain seq x y z
N MET A 1 -26.18 -29.09 -20.02
CA MET A 1 -24.91 -29.80 -19.79
C MET A 1 -24.67 -30.17 -18.32
N LEU A 2 -24.99 -29.34 -17.32
CA LEU A 2 -24.85 -29.73 -15.89
C LEU A 2 -25.94 -30.69 -15.36
N ALA A 3 -27.12 -30.70 -15.99
CA ALA A 3 -28.24 -31.57 -15.59
C ALA A 3 -28.04 -33.06 -15.94
N ALA A 4 -27.01 -33.39 -16.73
CA ALA A 4 -26.69 -34.76 -17.14
C ALA A 4 -25.75 -35.49 -16.17
N LEU A 5 -25.19 -34.76 -15.18
CA LEU A 5 -24.32 -35.35 -14.16
C LEU A 5 -25.16 -36.21 -13.21
N THR A 6 -24.58 -37.30 -12.74
CA THR A 6 -25.13 -38.07 -11.61
C THR A 6 -24.98 -37.28 -10.30
N PRO A 7 -25.73 -37.63 -9.24
CA PRO A 7 -25.56 -37.03 -7.92
C PRO A 7 -24.12 -37.09 -7.41
N ASP A 8 -23.45 -38.23 -7.56
CA ASP A 8 -22.09 -38.47 -7.09
C ASP A 8 -21.06 -37.61 -7.86
N GLU A 9 -21.23 -37.46 -9.18
CA GLU A 9 -20.37 -36.57 -9.98
C GLU A 9 -20.57 -35.09 -9.63
N ARG A 10 -21.79 -34.69 -9.22
CA ARG A 10 -22.03 -33.32 -8.74
C ARG A 10 -21.38 -33.08 -7.38
N GLU A 11 -21.40 -34.07 -6.50
CA GLU A 11 -20.74 -34.01 -5.19
C GLU A 11 -19.21 -33.91 -5.37
N ALA A 12 -18.62 -34.80 -6.17
CA ALA A 12 -17.19 -34.74 -6.49
C ALA A 12 -16.77 -33.41 -7.15
N LEU A 13 -17.61 -32.84 -8.02
CA LEU A 13 -17.38 -31.52 -8.61
C LEU A 13 -17.48 -30.40 -7.57
N ALA A 14 -18.44 -30.47 -6.65
CA ALA A 14 -18.60 -29.48 -5.59
C ALA A 14 -17.38 -29.46 -4.66
N ASP A 15 -16.89 -30.64 -4.27
CA ASP A 15 -15.68 -30.79 -3.46
C ASP A 15 -14.44 -30.25 -4.19
N TRP A 16 -14.28 -30.58 -5.47
CA TRP A 16 -13.18 -30.05 -6.27
C TRP A 16 -13.26 -28.53 -6.42
N LEU A 17 -14.44 -27.97 -6.62
CA LEU A 17 -14.64 -26.52 -6.71
C LEU A 17 -14.34 -25.81 -5.37
N ALA A 18 -14.63 -26.44 -4.24
CA ALA A 18 -14.28 -25.90 -2.93
C ALA A 18 -12.76 -25.79 -2.76
N VAL A 19 -12.03 -26.88 -3.05
CA VAL A 19 -10.55 -26.91 -3.02
C VAL A 19 -9.96 -25.92 -4.03
N TYR A 20 -10.53 -25.85 -5.23
CA TYR A 20 -10.08 -24.91 -6.26
C TYR A 20 -10.24 -23.46 -5.83
N ARG A 21 -11.39 -23.09 -5.25
CA ARG A 21 -11.64 -21.73 -4.73
C ARG A 21 -10.71 -21.38 -3.58
N GLU A 22 -10.45 -22.32 -2.68
CA GLU A 22 -9.48 -22.14 -1.60
C GLU A 22 -8.06 -21.91 -2.16
N GLY A 23 -7.69 -22.65 -3.22
CA GLY A 23 -6.43 -22.46 -3.94
C GLY A 23 -6.30 -21.12 -4.66
N GLN A 24 -7.42 -20.49 -5.04
CA GLN A 24 -7.44 -19.23 -5.79
C GLN A 24 -7.40 -17.97 -4.92
N ALA A 25 -7.65 -18.09 -3.62
CA ALA A 25 -7.70 -16.93 -2.72
C ALA A 25 -6.41 -16.07 -2.75
N ARG A 26 -5.24 -16.71 -2.82
CA ARG A 26 -3.94 -16.01 -2.83
C ARG A 26 -3.61 -15.37 -4.19
N PRO A 27 -3.78 -16.05 -5.33
CA PRO A 27 -3.71 -15.43 -6.66
C PRO A 27 -4.67 -14.24 -6.81
N GLU A 28 -5.93 -14.40 -6.41
CA GLU A 28 -6.95 -13.34 -6.48
C GLU A 28 -6.57 -12.14 -5.61
N ALA A 29 -6.15 -12.36 -4.37
CA ALA A 29 -5.66 -11.30 -3.50
C ALA A 29 -4.44 -10.59 -4.10
N ARG A 30 -3.53 -11.31 -4.77
CA ARG A 30 -2.36 -10.71 -5.43
C ARG A 30 -2.76 -9.88 -6.65
N ALA A 31 -3.71 -10.35 -7.44
CA ALA A 31 -4.26 -9.60 -8.57
C ALA A 31 -4.97 -8.31 -8.09
N MET A 32 -5.75 -8.39 -7.00
CA MET A 32 -6.38 -7.22 -6.37
C MET A 32 -5.34 -6.23 -5.83
N LEU A 33 -4.29 -6.72 -5.17
CA LEU A 33 -3.20 -5.84 -4.70
C LEU A 33 -2.43 -5.18 -5.84
N ALA A 34 -2.33 -5.83 -7.00
CA ALA A 34 -1.69 -5.24 -8.18
C ALA A 34 -2.52 -4.06 -8.76
N SER A 35 -3.85 -4.11 -8.66
CA SER A 35 -4.74 -3.02 -9.09
C SER A 35 -5.02 -1.96 -8.02
N ALA A 36 -4.66 -2.24 -6.75
CA ALA A 36 -4.92 -1.36 -5.63
C ALA A 36 -4.36 0.07 -5.77
N PRO A 37 -3.14 0.31 -6.32
CA PRO A 37 -2.64 1.68 -6.49
C PRO A 37 -3.56 2.56 -7.34
N ALA A 38 -3.98 2.07 -8.51
CA ALA A 38 -4.87 2.81 -9.42
C ALA A 38 -6.26 3.05 -8.79
N GLN A 39 -6.77 2.09 -8.02
CA GLN A 39 -8.03 2.24 -7.30
C GLN A 39 -7.95 3.31 -6.20
N LEU A 40 -6.82 3.37 -5.48
CA LEU A 40 -6.58 4.38 -4.45
C LEU A 40 -6.42 5.78 -5.07
N GLU A 41 -5.73 5.90 -6.20
CA GLU A 41 -5.65 7.15 -6.95
C GLU A 41 -7.04 7.62 -7.39
N SER A 42 -7.85 6.73 -7.95
CA SER A 42 -9.24 7.04 -8.33
C SER A 42 -10.09 7.47 -7.14
N LEU A 43 -9.89 6.86 -5.96
CA LEU A 43 -10.58 7.25 -4.73
C LEU A 43 -10.13 8.64 -4.23
N VAL A 44 -8.84 8.96 -4.33
CA VAL A 44 -8.33 10.31 -4.00
C VAL A 44 -8.94 11.35 -4.92
N SER A 45 -8.97 11.12 -6.24
CA SER A 45 -9.62 12.04 -7.18
C SER A 45 -11.12 12.22 -6.90
N ALA A 46 -11.82 11.15 -6.54
CA ALA A 46 -13.24 11.23 -6.17
C ALA A 46 -13.45 12.05 -4.88
N LEU A 47 -12.57 11.90 -3.88
CA LEU A 47 -12.60 12.67 -2.64
C LEU A 47 -12.32 14.16 -2.89
N GLU A 48 -11.41 14.49 -3.81
CA GLU A 48 -11.13 15.89 -4.18
C GLU A 48 -12.36 16.56 -4.82
N VAL A 49 -13.09 15.84 -5.68
CA VAL A 49 -14.30 16.35 -6.34
C VAL A 49 -15.48 16.47 -5.37
N ALA A 50 -15.61 15.52 -4.43
CA ALA A 50 -16.73 15.46 -3.48
C ALA A 50 -16.42 16.12 -2.12
N ALA A 51 -15.29 16.81 -1.97
CA ALA A 51 -14.84 17.35 -0.68
C ALA A 51 -15.89 18.27 -0.04
N ASP A 52 -16.56 19.10 -0.85
CA ASP A 52 -17.57 20.05 -0.38
C ASP A 52 -18.96 19.42 -0.16
N THR A 53 -19.19 18.20 -0.63
CA THR A 53 -20.49 17.51 -0.55
C THR A 53 -20.51 16.35 0.45
N MET A 54 -19.33 15.94 0.93
CA MET A 54 -19.18 14.82 1.85
C MET A 54 -19.58 15.21 3.28
N SER A 55 -20.41 14.37 3.91
CA SER A 55 -20.77 14.54 5.32
C SER A 55 -19.63 14.12 6.26
N ALA A 56 -19.62 14.66 7.48
CA ALA A 56 -18.65 14.28 8.50
C ALA A 56 -18.66 12.76 8.78
N ALA A 57 -19.84 12.14 8.77
CA ALA A 57 -19.99 10.69 9.00
C ALA A 57 -19.39 9.85 7.87
N GLU A 58 -19.44 10.33 6.62
CA GLU A 58 -18.79 9.66 5.49
C GLU A 58 -17.27 9.82 5.56
N ALA A 59 -16.79 11.00 5.92
CA ALA A 59 -15.37 11.27 6.14
C ALA A 59 -14.78 10.34 7.22
N ASP A 60 -15.47 10.18 8.35
CA ASP A 60 -15.07 9.30 9.45
C ASP A 60 -14.96 7.84 9.01
N ARG A 61 -15.90 7.36 8.18
CA ARG A 61 -15.89 5.99 7.64
C ARG A 61 -14.68 5.76 6.74
N VAL A 62 -14.42 6.69 5.82
CA VAL A 62 -13.24 6.62 4.93
C VAL A 62 -11.97 6.62 5.77
N TRP A 63 -11.89 7.48 6.78
CA TRP A 63 -10.73 7.52 7.67
C TRP A 63 -10.52 6.20 8.43
N ALA A 64 -11.58 5.61 8.96
CA ALA A 64 -11.51 4.31 9.65
C ALA A 64 -11.01 3.19 8.72
N GLN A 65 -11.41 3.19 7.46
CA GLN A 65 -10.95 2.23 6.46
C GLN A 65 -9.46 2.42 6.13
N LEU A 66 -9.00 3.67 5.95
CA LEU A 66 -7.57 3.97 5.75
C LEU A 66 -6.72 3.50 6.94
N GLN A 67 -7.21 3.68 8.17
CA GLN A 67 -6.54 3.18 9.37
C GLN A 67 -6.49 1.64 9.41
N ALA A 68 -7.54 0.95 8.97
CA ALA A 68 -7.56 -0.50 8.90
C ALA A 68 -6.55 -1.04 7.86
N ILE A 69 -6.42 -0.37 6.70
CA ILE A 69 -5.40 -0.68 5.69
C ILE A 69 -4.00 -0.50 6.29
N ALA A 70 -3.72 0.65 6.91
CA ALA A 70 -2.43 0.95 7.52
C ALA A 70 -2.04 -0.06 8.61
N ARG A 71 -2.99 -0.46 9.47
CA ARG A 71 -2.78 -1.49 10.49
C ARG A 71 -2.47 -2.85 9.87
N THR A 72 -3.13 -3.20 8.77
CA THR A 72 -2.91 -4.47 8.08
C THR A 72 -1.54 -4.51 7.40
N LEU A 73 -1.13 -3.43 6.74
CA LEU A 73 0.22 -3.28 6.18
C LEU A 73 1.31 -3.38 7.26
N LYS A 74 1.10 -2.73 8.40
CA LYS A 74 2.03 -2.83 9.54
C LYS A 74 2.13 -4.27 10.05
N ARG A 75 1.00 -4.98 10.19
CA ARG A 75 0.97 -6.38 10.64
C ARG A 75 1.64 -7.33 9.64
N SER A 76 1.59 -7.03 8.34
CA SER A 76 2.25 -7.84 7.29
C SER A 76 3.74 -7.54 7.10
N GLY A 77 4.36 -6.75 7.98
CA GLY A 77 5.80 -6.45 7.91
C GLY A 77 6.16 -5.30 6.97
N HIS A 78 5.17 -4.55 6.49
CA HIS A 78 5.35 -3.36 5.66
C HIS A 78 4.98 -2.09 6.46
N PRO A 79 5.78 -1.70 7.48
CA PRO A 79 5.51 -0.49 8.24
C PRO A 79 5.56 0.73 7.33
N ARG A 80 4.76 1.76 7.66
CA ARG A 80 4.75 3.03 6.93
C ARG A 80 6.19 3.52 6.73
N PRO A 81 6.63 3.79 5.49
CA PRO A 81 7.94 4.34 5.23
C PRO A 81 8.14 5.58 6.10
N ARG A 82 9.20 5.60 6.90
CA ARG A 82 9.58 6.81 7.62
C ARG A 82 9.95 7.81 6.54
N ALA A 83 9.17 8.88 6.39
CA ALA A 83 9.60 10.02 5.60
C ALA A 83 10.99 10.41 6.14
N VAL A 84 12.00 10.40 5.27
CA VAL A 84 13.32 10.92 5.61
C VAL A 84 13.07 12.31 6.16
N ARG A 85 13.27 12.50 7.47
CA ARG A 85 13.11 13.82 8.08
C ARG A 85 14.08 14.71 7.32
N ARG A 86 13.52 15.68 6.57
CA ARG A 86 14.31 16.77 6.00
C ARG A 86 15.17 17.30 7.15
N PRO A 87 16.50 17.37 7.01
CA PRO A 87 17.33 18.03 8.00
C PRO A 87 16.70 19.39 8.31
N PRO A 88 16.61 19.80 9.59
CA PRO A 88 16.09 21.12 9.93
C PRO A 88 16.82 22.15 9.05
N ALA A 89 16.05 23.05 8.43
CA ALA A 89 16.61 24.07 7.57
C ALA A 89 17.73 24.80 8.34
N GLN A 90 18.94 24.79 7.79
CA GLN A 90 20.07 25.51 8.38
C GLN A 90 19.65 26.97 8.55
N LEU A 91 19.68 27.46 9.78
CA LEU A 91 19.36 28.85 10.07
C LEU A 91 20.42 29.75 9.40
N PRO A 92 20.05 30.94 8.92
CA PRO A 92 21.02 31.89 8.37
C PRO A 92 22.11 32.18 9.41
N GLY A 93 23.35 31.75 9.13
CA GLY A 93 24.49 31.88 10.05
C GLY A 93 25.14 30.56 10.48
N GLN A 94 24.56 29.40 10.15
CA GLN A 94 25.18 28.10 10.39
C GLN A 94 26.06 27.70 9.19
N GLN A 95 27.22 28.34 9.04
CA GLN A 95 28.25 27.89 8.10
C GLN A 95 28.85 26.58 8.64
N ASP A 96 28.75 25.49 7.86
CA ASP A 96 29.38 24.22 8.20
C ASP A 96 30.90 24.38 8.20
N PHE A 97 31.51 24.29 9.38
CA PHE A 97 32.95 24.41 9.60
C PHE A 97 33.77 23.30 8.91
N PHE A 98 33.10 22.26 8.39
CA PHE A 98 33.70 21.07 7.79
C PHE A 98 33.62 21.05 6.26
N ALA A 99 33.14 22.12 5.61
CA ALA A 99 33.15 22.20 4.15
C ALA A 99 34.57 22.24 3.55
N ASP A 100 35.58 22.62 4.34
CA ASP A 100 36.99 22.72 3.91
C ASP A 100 37.83 21.44 4.14
N SER A 101 37.26 20.39 4.74
CA SER A 101 38.06 19.19 5.06
C SER A 101 38.38 18.31 3.84
N ASN A 102 37.86 18.62 2.66
CA ASN A 102 38.07 17.85 1.43
C ASN A 102 39.23 18.36 0.55
N GLU A 103 39.90 19.45 0.91
CA GLU A 103 41.10 19.94 0.18
C GLU A 103 42.42 19.35 0.70
N LEU A 104 42.46 18.80 1.93
CA LEU A 104 43.70 18.29 2.53
C LEU A 104 44.07 16.86 2.11
N GLU A 105 43.17 16.11 1.47
CA GLU A 105 43.44 14.73 1.04
C GLU A 105 44.03 14.63 -0.39
N GLN A 106 44.03 15.72 -1.17
CA GLN A 106 44.66 15.75 -2.51
C GLN A 106 46.18 16.08 -2.49
N LEU A 107 46.74 16.41 -1.32
CA LEU A 107 48.16 16.79 -1.17
C LEU A 107 49.06 15.67 -0.64
N ALA A 108 48.52 14.47 -0.40
CA ALA A 108 49.25 13.35 0.18
C ALA A 108 49.67 12.25 -0.81
N ASP A 109 49.36 12.40 -2.11
CA ASP A 109 49.88 11.54 -3.18
C ASP A 109 50.78 12.37 -4.12
N HIS A 110 52.02 12.60 -3.70
CA HIS A 110 53.12 13.02 -4.58
C HIS A 110 54.45 12.41 -4.15
#